data_AF-A0A959JNL8-F1
#
_entry.id   AF-A0A959JNL8-F1
#
_cell.length_a   1.000
_cell.length_b   1.000
_cell.length_c   1.000
_cell.angle_alpha   90.00
_cell.angle_beta   90.00
_cell.angle_gamma   90.00
#
_symmetry.space_group_name_H-M   'P 1'
#
loop_
_entity.id
_entity.type
_entity.pdbx_description
1 polymer ?
#
loop_
_entity_poly.entity_id
_entity_poly.type
_entity_poly.pdbx_seq_one_letter_code
_entity_poly.pdbx_strand_id
1 'polypeptide(L)'
;ASPDICNSRIEFEDGAVANLTASRISLKNMRKIRVFQDNAYISLDFLEKSVQIVRIEPAGSRAENEMTISTNEGLKRIIIESPNISSNNAIVDELNDFYRSVAFDEPVSVTLGDGIRALEVAFIIQSKIS
;
A
#
# COMPACT_ATOMS: atom_id res chain seq x y z
N ALA A 1 17.93 10.04 -22.59
CA ALA A 1 18.47 8.92 -21.79
C ALA A 1 17.44 8.56 -20.74
N SER A 2 17.22 7.27 -20.42
CA SER A 2 16.26 6.89 -19.38
C SER A 2 16.87 7.12 -17.98
N PRO A 3 16.16 7.73 -17.03
CA PRO A 3 16.67 7.91 -15.67
C PRO A 3 16.88 6.55 -14.97
N ASP A 4 17.93 6.44 -14.15
CA ASP A 4 18.18 5.24 -13.34
C ASP A 4 17.37 5.20 -12.04
N ILE A 5 17.02 6.39 -11.53
CA ILE A 5 16.22 6.61 -10.33
C ILE A 5 15.22 7.71 -10.62
N CYS A 6 13.98 7.52 -10.21
CA CYS A 6 12.92 8.51 -10.28
C CYS A 6 12.19 8.58 -8.94
N ASN A 7 11.91 9.82 -8.49
CA ASN A 7 10.98 10.09 -7.39
C ASN A 7 9.85 10.97 -7.91
N SER A 8 8.62 10.68 -7.49
CA SER A 8 7.44 11.47 -7.83
C SER A 8 6.55 11.65 -6.61
N ARG A 9 5.96 12.85 -6.50
CA ARG A 9 4.91 13.18 -5.52
C ARG A 9 3.63 13.45 -6.30
N ILE A 10 2.62 12.64 -6.06
CA ILE A 10 1.30 12.73 -6.68
C ILE A 10 0.33 13.21 -5.61
N GLU A 11 -0.46 14.23 -5.93
CA GLU A 11 -1.51 14.76 -5.08
C GLU A 11 -2.84 14.53 -5.80
N PHE A 12 -3.75 13.84 -5.13
CA PHE A 12 -5.07 13.49 -5.66
C PHE A 12 -6.10 14.55 -5.27
N GLU A 13 -7.24 14.57 -5.97
CA GLU A 13 -8.31 15.55 -5.74
C GLU A 13 -8.92 15.46 -4.34
N ASP A 14 -8.87 14.29 -3.71
CA ASP A 14 -9.32 14.04 -2.33
C ASP A 14 -8.29 14.47 -1.27
N GLY A 15 -7.14 15.02 -1.69
CA GLY A 15 -6.06 15.43 -0.81
C GLY A 15 -5.09 14.30 -0.41
N ALA A 16 -5.31 13.06 -0.89
CA ALA A 16 -4.35 12.00 -0.68
C ALA A 16 -3.03 12.32 -1.41
N VAL A 17 -1.91 11.93 -0.80
CA VAL A 17 -0.58 12.16 -1.37
C VAL A 17 0.18 10.84 -1.48
N ALA A 18 0.58 10.48 -2.69
CA ALA A 18 1.45 9.33 -2.95
C ALA A 18 2.87 9.79 -3.27
N ASN A 19 3.83 9.32 -2.48
CA ASN A 19 5.25 9.49 -2.77
C ASN A 19 5.80 8.17 -3.32
N LEU A 20 6.21 8.17 -4.59
CA LEU A 20 6.70 6.98 -5.28
C LEU A 20 8.18 7.15 -5.62
N THR A 21 8.96 6.11 -5.34
CA THR A 21 10.38 6.03 -5.72
C THR A 21 10.63 4.72 -6.44
N ALA A 22 11.21 4.80 -7.65
CA ALA A 22 11.64 3.65 -8.43
C ALA A 22 13.12 3.80 -8.79
N SER A 23 13.88 2.71 -8.67
CA SER A 23 15.31 2.67 -8.95
C SER A 23 15.71 1.29 -9.46
N ARG A 24 16.39 1.25 -10.60
CA ARG A 24 16.93 0.00 -11.18
C ARG A 24 18.37 -0.31 -10.76
N ILE A 25 19.05 0.66 -10.14
CA ILE A 25 20.47 0.57 -9.73
C ILE A 25 20.62 0.44 -8.21
N SER A 26 19.54 0.14 -7.49
CA SER A 26 19.56 -0.05 -6.03
C SER A 26 20.40 -1.28 -5.65
N LEU A 27 21.29 -1.13 -4.66
CA LEU A 27 22.11 -2.22 -4.14
C LEU A 27 21.31 -3.28 -3.37
N LYS A 28 20.19 -2.87 -2.74
CA LYS A 28 19.29 -3.75 -2.00
C LYS A 28 17.92 -3.79 -2.66
N ASN A 29 17.40 -5.00 -2.89
CA ASN A 29 16.04 -5.20 -3.35
C ASN A 29 15.05 -4.70 -2.29
N MET A 30 14.09 -3.88 -2.70
CA MET A 30 13.06 -3.35 -1.82
C MET A 30 11.76 -3.20 -2.58
N ARG A 31 10.67 -3.75 -2.03
CA ARG A 31 9.31 -3.60 -2.53
C ARG A 31 8.40 -3.37 -1.33
N LYS A 32 8.25 -2.11 -0.94
CA LYS A 32 7.49 -1.73 0.27
C LYS A 32 6.47 -0.66 -0.05
N ILE A 33 5.30 -0.76 0.55
CA ILE A 33 4.28 0.30 0.56
C ILE A 33 4.01 0.65 2.01
N ARG A 34 3.89 1.94 2.30
CA ARG A 34 3.49 2.45 3.60
C ARG A 34 2.26 3.31 3.40
N VAL A 35 1.20 3.01 4.15
CA VAL A 35 -0.05 3.76 4.14
C VAL A 35 -0.21 4.42 5.50
N PHE A 36 -0.48 5.71 5.49
CA PHE A 36 -0.73 6.51 6.69
C PHE A 36 -2.19 6.94 6.66
N GLN A 37 -2.91 6.64 7.75
CA GLN A 37 -4.27 7.07 8.01
C GLN A 37 -4.28 7.80 9.36
N ASP A 38 -5.34 8.57 9.62
CA ASP A 38 -5.45 9.39 10.85
C ASP A 38 -5.24 8.59 12.15
N ASN A 39 -5.64 7.32 12.15
CA ASN A 39 -5.55 6.41 13.30
C ASN A 39 -4.74 5.14 13.03
N ALA A 40 -4.05 5.02 11.89
CA ALA A 40 -3.34 3.80 11.53
C ALA A 40 -2.11 4.03 10.65
N TYR A 41 -1.11 3.18 10.87
CA TYR A 41 0.06 3.04 10.03
C TYR A 41 0.13 1.59 9.54
N ILE A 42 0.16 1.40 8.22
CA ILE A 42 0.21 0.08 7.60
C ILE A 42 1.48 0.00 6.76
N SER A 43 2.33 -0.97 7.04
CA SER A 43 3.54 -1.25 6.28
C SER A 43 3.44 -2.62 5.63
N LEU A 44 3.52 -2.67 4.31
CA LEU A 44 3.57 -3.90 3.53
C LEU A 44 4.98 -4.06 2.97
N ASP A 45 5.59 -5.24 3.20
CA ASP A 45 6.82 -5.67 2.55
C ASP A 45 6.50 -6.84 1.60
N PHE A 46 6.46 -6.54 0.30
CA PHE A 46 6.15 -7.52 -0.74
C PHE A 46 7.32 -8.47 -1.02
N LEU A 47 8.56 -8.09 -0.64
CA LEU A 47 9.72 -8.96 -0.81
C LEU A 47 9.73 -10.03 0.29
N GLU A 48 9.54 -9.62 1.54
CA GLU A 48 9.51 -10.52 2.70
C GLU A 48 8.13 -11.16 2.95
N LYS A 49 7.11 -10.78 2.16
CA LYS A 49 5.70 -11.15 2.37
C LYS A 49 5.27 -10.94 3.83
N SER A 50 5.45 -9.73 4.33
CA SER A 50 5.05 -9.34 5.69
C SER A 50 4.19 -8.09 5.69
N VAL A 51 3.27 -8.02 6.65
CA VAL A 51 2.41 -6.86 6.89
C VAL A 51 2.49 -6.52 8.37
N GLN A 52 2.64 -5.24 8.66
CA GLN A 52 2.57 -4.70 10.01
C GLN A 52 1.55 -3.58 10.03
N ILE A 53 0.56 -3.69 10.91
CA ILE A 53 -0.48 -2.70 11.12
C ILE A 53 -0.31 -2.16 12.54
N VAL A 54 -0.19 -0.84 12.67
CA VAL A 54 -0.13 -0.15 13.94
C VAL A 54 -1.33 0.79 14.01
N ARG A 55 -2.28 0.53 14.91
CA ARG A 55 -3.47 1.35 15.12
C ARG A 55 -3.38 2.12 16.43
N ILE A 56 -4.00 3.29 16.45
CA ILE A 56 -4.14 4.12 17.64
C ILE A 56 -5.63 4.30 17.92
N GLU A 57 -6.07 3.92 19.11
CA GLU A 57 -7.47 4.02 19.54
C GLU A 57 -7.57 4.76 20.88
N PRO A 58 -8.70 5.41 21.20
CA PRO A 58 -8.93 6.00 22.52
C PRO A 58 -8.78 4.93 23.61
N ALA A 59 -7.92 5.17 24.59
CA ALA A 59 -7.80 4.25 25.72
C ALA A 59 -9.00 4.45 26.66
N GLY A 60 -9.67 3.36 27.02
CA GLY A 60 -10.66 3.35 28.09
C GLY A 60 -10.00 3.37 29.46
N SER A 61 -10.51 2.57 30.40
CA SER A 61 -9.84 2.32 31.68
C SER A 61 -8.51 1.61 31.45
N ARG A 62 -7.44 2.17 32.02
CA ARG A 62 -6.05 1.68 31.90
C ARG A 62 -5.95 0.21 32.33
N ALA A 63 -5.86 -0.72 31.37
CA ALA A 63 -5.51 -2.09 31.65
C ALA A 63 -3.98 -2.19 31.84
N GLU A 64 -3.52 -2.97 32.82
CA GLU A 64 -2.10 -3.05 33.22
C GLU A 64 -1.16 -3.57 32.10
N ASN A 65 -1.71 -4.16 31.04
CA ASN A 65 -0.97 -4.79 29.94
C ASN A 65 -1.11 -4.07 28.59
N GLU A 66 -1.65 -2.85 28.55
CA GLU A 66 -1.82 -2.10 27.31
C GLU A 66 -0.68 -1.10 27.07
N MET A 67 -0.10 -1.15 25.86
CA MET A 67 0.82 -0.11 25.39
C MET A 67 0.01 1.17 25.15
N THR A 68 0.14 2.14 26.06
CA THR A 68 -0.57 3.41 26.01
C THR A 68 0.39 4.57 25.80
N ILE A 69 -0.04 5.58 25.05
CA ILE A 69 0.67 6.85 24.86
C ILE A 69 -0.22 7.98 25.36
N SER A 70 0.34 8.87 26.19
CA SER A 70 -0.31 10.13 26.55
C SER A 70 -0.09 11.14 25.44
N THR A 71 -1.19 11.58 24.81
CA THR A 71 -1.18 12.64 23.80
C THR A 71 -1.90 13.88 24.33
N ASN A 72 -1.79 15.02 23.64
CA ASN A 72 -2.51 16.25 24.02
C ASN A 72 -4.05 16.08 23.99
N GLU A 73 -4.55 15.06 23.29
CA GLU A 73 -5.96 14.72 23.17
C GLU A 73 -6.42 13.64 24.18
N GLY A 74 -5.53 13.22 25.08
CA GLY A 74 -5.80 12.20 26.10
C GLY A 74 -4.98 10.93 25.94
N LEU A 75 -5.37 9.91 26.71
CA LEU A 75 -4.72 8.60 26.71
C LEU A 75 -5.17 7.82 25.46
N LYS A 76 -4.22 7.39 24.64
CA LYS A 76 -4.48 6.53 23.48
C LYS A 76 -3.78 5.18 23.67
N ARG A 77 -4.40 4.11 23.21
CA ARG A 77 -3.86 2.74 23.17
C ARG A 77 -3.27 2.47 21.79
N ILE A 78 -2.11 1.83 21.75
CA ILE A 78 -1.52 1.31 20.51
C ILE A 78 -1.86 -0.17 20.38
N ILE A 79 -2.31 -0.56 19.19
CA ILE A 79 -2.51 -1.95 18.80
C ILE A 79 -1.54 -2.25 17.66
N ILE A 80 -0.73 -3.29 17.82
CA ILE A 80 0.21 -3.75 16.79
C ILE A 80 -0.25 -5.13 16.34
N GLU A 81 -0.52 -5.27 15.05
CA GLU A 81 -0.97 -6.50 14.42
C GLU A 81 -0.01 -6.88 13.29
N SER A 82 0.32 -8.17 13.22
CA SER A 82 1.10 -8.76 12.13
C SER A 82 0.29 -9.94 11.59
N PRO A 83 -0.69 -9.69 10.69
CA PRO A 83 -1.55 -10.75 10.19
C PRO A 83 -0.72 -11.80 9.44
N ASN A 84 -1.13 -13.07 9.58
CA ASN A 84 -0.51 -14.17 8.84
C ASN A 84 -0.84 -14.05 7.36
N ILE A 85 0.19 -14.16 6.51
CA ILE A 85 0.05 -14.09 5.06
C ILE A 85 0.12 -15.50 4.50
N SER A 86 -0.95 -15.92 3.82
CA SER A 86 -0.97 -17.16 3.08
C SER A 86 -0.06 -17.03 1.85
N SER A 87 0.76 -18.05 1.61
CA SER A 87 1.52 -18.10 0.36
C SER A 87 0.59 -18.49 -0.78
N ASN A 88 0.55 -17.65 -1.80
CA ASN A 88 -0.16 -17.88 -3.06
C ASN A 88 0.78 -17.69 -4.26
N ASN A 89 0.31 -18.09 -5.44
CA ASN A 89 0.96 -17.77 -6.70
C ASN A 89 0.14 -16.69 -7.41
N ALA A 90 0.60 -15.45 -7.32
CA ALA A 90 -0.10 -14.29 -7.85
C ALA A 90 -0.42 -14.39 -9.35
N ILE A 91 0.43 -15.05 -10.15
CA ILE A 91 0.18 -15.22 -11.59
C ILE A 91 -0.97 -16.22 -11.81
N VAL A 92 -0.99 -17.31 -11.04
CA VAL A 92 -2.09 -18.27 -11.09
C VAL A 92 -3.38 -17.62 -10.65
N ASP A 93 -3.34 -16.80 -9.60
CA ASP A 93 -4.51 -16.08 -9.11
C ASP A 93 -5.04 -15.08 -10.15
N GLU A 94 -4.16 -14.31 -10.81
CA GLU A 94 -4.52 -13.40 -11.90
C GLU A 94 -5.15 -14.14 -13.09
N LEU A 95 -4.57 -15.27 -13.51
CA LEU A 95 -5.12 -16.10 -14.59
C LEU A 95 -6.47 -16.73 -14.23
N ASN A 96 -6.65 -17.11 -12.96
CA ASN A 96 -7.94 -17.60 -12.47
C ASN A 96 -8.99 -16.49 -12.43
N ASP A 97 -8.64 -15.28 -12.02
CA ASP A 97 -9.52 -14.10 -12.06
C ASP A 97 -9.99 -13.82 -13.49
N PHE A 98 -9.06 -13.85 -14.46
CA PHE A 98 -9.38 -13.75 -15.88
C PHE A 98 -10.30 -14.88 -16.35
N TYR A 99 -9.98 -16.14 -16.07
CA TYR A 99 -10.81 -17.28 -16.44
C TYR A 99 -12.22 -17.17 -15.89
N ARG A 100 -12.38 -16.79 -14.61
CA ARG A 100 -13.70 -16.67 -13.96
C ARG A 100 -14.55 -15.57 -14.61
N SER A 101 -13.93 -14.46 -15.01
CA SER A 101 -14.65 -13.40 -15.73
C SER A 101 -15.20 -13.88 -17.08
N VAL A 102 -14.45 -14.70 -17.81
CA VAL A 102 -14.86 -15.21 -19.12
C VAL A 102 -15.89 -16.34 -18.99
N ALA A 103 -15.67 -17.26 -18.04
CA ALA A 103 -16.50 -18.45 -17.89
C ALA A 103 -17.83 -18.18 -17.16
N PHE A 104 -17.85 -17.20 -16.25
CA PHE A 104 -18.97 -16.96 -15.33
C PHE A 104 -19.51 -15.53 -15.37
N ASP A 105 -18.99 -14.66 -16.24
CA ASP A 105 -19.37 -13.23 -16.31
C ASP A 105 -19.19 -12.50 -14.96
N GLU A 106 -18.19 -12.94 -14.19
CA GLU A 106 -17.85 -12.34 -12.91
C GLU A 106 -16.97 -11.09 -13.10
N PRO A 107 -17.08 -10.09 -12.21
CA PRO A 107 -16.22 -8.90 -12.27
C PRO A 107 -14.76 -9.28 -12.00
N VAL A 108 -13.85 -8.74 -12.82
CA VAL A 108 -12.39 -8.85 -12.61
C VAL A 108 -11.91 -7.94 -11.49
N SER A 109 -10.83 -8.34 -10.82
CA SER A 109 -10.19 -7.56 -9.76
C SER A 109 -9.54 -6.27 -10.27
N VAL A 110 -9.10 -6.25 -11.55
CA VAL A 110 -8.55 -5.08 -12.22
C VAL A 110 -9.24 -4.91 -13.57
N THR A 111 -10.02 -3.84 -13.71
CA THR A 111 -10.76 -3.57 -14.95
C THR A 111 -9.87 -2.90 -16.00
N LEU A 112 -10.33 -2.89 -17.26
CA LEU A 112 -9.67 -2.09 -18.32
C LEU A 112 -9.57 -0.61 -17.93
N GLY A 113 -10.59 -0.07 -17.27
CA GLY A 113 -10.60 1.32 -16.80
C GLY A 113 -9.53 1.59 -15.75
N ASP A 114 -9.28 0.65 -14.83
CA ASP A 114 -8.18 0.75 -13.85
C ASP A 114 -6.82 0.79 -14.56
N GLY A 115 -6.63 -0.09 -15.55
CA GLY A 115 -5.41 -0.13 -16.35
C GLY A 115 -5.15 1.17 -17.12
N ILE A 116 -6.17 1.75 -17.74
CA ILE A 116 -6.07 3.02 -18.45
C ILE A 116 -5.68 4.15 -17.48
N ARG A 117 -6.37 4.28 -16.34
CA ARG A 117 -6.05 5.31 -15.33
C ARG A 117 -4.61 5.19 -14.81
N ALA A 118 -4.16 3.97 -14.52
CA ALA A 118 -2.79 3.74 -14.06
C ALA A 118 -1.75 4.13 -15.12
N LEU A 119 -2.03 3.83 -16.39
CA LEU A 119 -1.16 4.17 -17.51
C LEU A 119 -1.13 5.69 -17.78
N GLU A 120 -2.27 6.38 -17.68
CA GLU A 120 -2.35 7.84 -17.78
C GLU A 120 -1.46 8.52 -16.73
N VAL A 121 -1.54 8.08 -15.47
CA VAL A 121 -0.67 8.59 -14.39
C VAL A 121 0.81 8.33 -14.71
N ALA A 122 1.15 7.13 -15.22
CA ALA A 122 2.51 6.81 -15.61
C ALA A 122 3.04 7.74 -16.73
N PHE A 123 2.21 8.05 -17.72
CA PHE A 123 2.57 8.99 -18.79
C PHE A 123 2.73 10.42 -18.29
N ILE A 124 1.85 10.88 -17.38
CA ILE A 124 1.99 12.19 -16.73
C ILE A 124 3.33 12.28 -16.00
N ILE A 125 3.69 11.25 -15.23
CA ILE A 125 4.98 11.18 -14.54
C ILE A 125 6.12 11.21 -15.56
N GLN A 126 6.07 10.39 -16.61
CA GLN A 126 7.10 10.32 -17.65
C GLN A 126 7.32 11.67 -18.35
N SER A 127 6.25 12.41 -18.65
CA SER A 127 6.32 13.73 -19.27
C SER A 127 6.91 14.82 -18.37
N LYS A 128 6.94 14.60 -17.05
CA LYS A 128 7.55 15.52 -16.08
C LYS A 128 9.01 15.20 -15.78
N ILE A 129 9.48 14.01 -16.17
CA ILE A 129 10.87 13.58 -16.01
C ILE A 129 11.70 13.89 -17.26
N SER A 130 11.05 13.87 -18.43
CA SER A 130 11.67 14.14 -19.74
C SER A 130 11.60 15.62 -20.08
#